data_AF-A0A352GHY6-F1
#
_entry.id   AF-A0A352GHY6-F1
#
_cell.length_a   1.000
_cell.length_b   1.000
_cell.length_c   1.000
_cell.angle_alpha   90.00
_cell.angle_beta   90.00
_cell.angle_gamma   90.00
#
_symmetry.space_group_name_H-M   'P 1'
#
loop_
_entity.id
_entity.type
_entity.pdbx_description
1 polymer ?
#
loop_
_entity_poly.entity_id
_entity_poly.type
_entity_poly.pdbx_seq_one_letter_code
_entity_poly.pdbx_strand_id
1 'polypeptide(L)' 'PAKKARVTIHTARPGVVIGKKGADIEKLRREVAAMTSSEVHLNIVEIRKPE' A
#
# COMPACT_ATOMS: atom_id res chain seq x y z
N PRO A 1 -11.96 15.77 12.37
CA PRO A 1 -11.29 15.70 11.04
C PRO A 1 -10.59 14.34 10.84
N ALA A 2 -10.97 13.59 9.81
CA ALA A 2 -10.53 12.21 9.59
C ALA A 2 -9.03 12.13 9.24
N LYS A 3 -8.17 12.02 10.25
CA LYS A 3 -6.71 11.83 10.14
C LYS A 3 -6.34 10.39 9.73
N LYS A 4 -7.03 9.82 8.74
CA LYS A 4 -6.74 8.48 8.23
C LYS A 4 -6.47 8.55 6.74
N ALA A 5 -5.22 8.29 6.35
CA ALA A 5 -4.81 8.25 4.96
C ALA A 5 -5.12 6.88 4.39
N ARG A 6 -6.07 6.80 3.46
CA ARG A 6 -6.37 5.58 2.72
C ARG A 6 -5.64 5.64 1.38
N VAL A 7 -4.75 4.68 1.16
CA VAL A 7 -3.94 4.59 -0.05
C VAL A 7 -4.28 3.27 -0.74
N THR A 8 -4.85 3.35 -1.94
CA THR A 8 -5.20 2.19 -2.75
C THR A 8 -4.17 2.02 -3.87
N ILE A 9 -3.42 0.93 -3.83
CA ILE A 9 -2.38 0.58 -4.79
C ILE A 9 -3.01 -0.37 -5.81
N HIS A 10 -3.11 0.10 -7.05
CA HIS A 10 -3.54 -0.71 -8.18
C HIS A 10 -2.30 -1.30 -8.83
N THR A 11 -2.21 -2.62 -8.90
CA THR A 11 -1.06 -3.30 -9.53
C THR A 11 -1.50 -4.54 -10.28
N ALA A 12 -0.87 -4.83 -11.41
CA ALA A 12 -1.07 -6.09 -12.13
C ALA A 12 -0.43 -7.29 -11.40
N ARG A 13 0.49 -7.04 -10.45
CA ARG A 13 1.22 -8.07 -9.71
C ARG A 13 1.25 -7.75 -8.20
N PRO A 14 0.18 -8.08 -7.45
CA PRO A 14 0.11 -7.81 -6.01
C PRO A 14 1.17 -8.58 -5.21
N GLY A 15 1.52 -9.80 -5.63
CA GLY A 15 2.52 -10.61 -4.93
C GLY A 15 3.91 -9.96 -4.85
N VAL A 16 4.30 -9.18 -5.87
CA VAL A 16 5.57 -8.44 -5.87
C VAL A 16 5.52 -7.27 -4.89
N VAL A 17 4.37 -6.58 -4.79
CA VAL A 17 4.18 -5.43 -3.90
C VAL A 17 4.12 -5.85 -2.43
N ILE A 18 3.54 -7.01 -2.14
CA ILE A 18 3.53 -7.56 -0.77
C ILE A 18 4.93 -8.05 -0.38
N GLY A 19 5.68 -8.62 -1.34
CA GLY A 19 7.01 -9.15 -1.13
C GLY A 19 7.02 -10.49 -0.39
N LYS A 20 8.21 -11.00 -0.09
CA LYS A 20 8.36 -12.27 0.63
C LYS A 20 7.91 -12.09 2.09
N LYS A 21 6.86 -12.80 2.50
CA LYS A 21 6.27 -12.73 3.86
C LYS A 21 5.75 -11.34 4.26
N GLY A 22 5.44 -10.45 3.32
CA GLY A 22 4.93 -9.11 3.66
C GLY A 22 6.03 -8.11 4.06
N ALA A 23 7.30 -8.36 3.72
CA ALA A 23 8.39 -7.45 4.08
C ALA A 23 8.30 -6.09 3.35
N ASP A 24 7.90 -6.09 2.08
CA ASP A 24 7.84 -4.87 1.25
C ASP A 24 6.64 -3.99 1.63
N ILE A 25 5.48 -4.58 1.93
CA ILE A 25 4.30 -3.81 2.38
C ILE A 25 4.56 -3.08 3.70
N GLU A 26 5.33 -3.70 4.61
CA GLU A 26 5.66 -3.10 5.91
C GLU A 26 6.65 -1.94 5.76
N LYS A 27 7.61 -2.04 4.83
CA LYS A 27 8.48 -0.91 4.46
C LYS A 27 7.69 0.24 3.87
N LEU A 28 6.83 -0.03 2.88
CA LEU A 28 5.96 0.97 2.26
C LEU A 28 5.07 1.66 3.29
N ARG A 29 4.49 0.89 4.22
CA ARG A 29 3.69 1.45 5.31
C ARG A 29 4.49 2.42 6.17
N ARG A 30 5.72 2.06 6.56
CA ARG A 30 6.59 2.93 7.36
C ARG A 30 6.99 4.20 6.63
N GLU A 31 7.33 4.11 5.35
CA GLU A 31 7.67 5.27 4.53
C GLU A 31 6.48 6.22 4.38
N VAL A 32 5.30 5.69 4.04
CA VAL A 32 4.09 6.51 3.88
C VAL A 32 3.63 7.08 5.24
N ALA A 33 3.79 6.35 6.34
CA ALA A 33 3.52 6.83 7.69
C ALA A 33 4.55 7.87 8.18
N ALA A 34 5.79 7.82 7.69
CA ALA A 34 6.79 8.86 7.97
C ALA A 34 6.44 10.16 7.21
N MET A 35 5.93 10.04 5.98
CA MET A 35 5.47 11.18 5.19
C MET A 35 4.12 11.73 5.65
N THR A 36 3.26 10.89 6.24
CA THR A 36 1.90 11.25 6.64
C THR A 36 1.75 11.12 8.15
N SER A 37 1.55 12.23 8.87
CA SER A 37 1.36 12.25 10.33
C SER A 37 0.02 11.65 10.81
N SER A 38 -0.53 10.68 10.07
CA SER A 38 -1.87 10.12 10.19
C SER A 38 -1.83 8.61 9.98
N GLU A 39 -2.84 7.91 10.49
CA GLU A 39 -2.91 6.45 10.41
C GLU A 39 -3.13 6.03 8.94
N VAL A 40 -2.17 5.27 8.38
CA VAL A 40 -2.18 4.87 6.97
C VAL A 40 -2.80 3.48 6.82
N HIS A 41 -3.86 3.39 6.00
CA HIS A 41 -4.43 2.14 5.52
C HIS A 41 -4.02 1.93 4.06
N LEU A 42 -3.24 0.87 3.82
CA LEU A 42 -2.87 0.44 2.47
C LEU A 42 -3.85 -0.63 1.99
N ASN A 43 -4.42 -0.42 0.82
CA ASN A 43 -5.25 -1.41 0.14
C ASN A 43 -4.59 -1.78 -1.18
N ILE A 44 -4.52 -3.06 -1.52
CA ILE A 44 -3.93 -3.52 -2.78
C ILE A 44 -5.04 -4.10 -3.64
N VAL A 45 -5.21 -3.56 -4.84
CA VAL A 45 -6.18 -4.01 -5.82
C VAL A 45 -5.45 -4.54 -7.03
N GLU A 46 -5.77 -5.79 -7.39
CA GLU A 46 -5.22 -6.42 -8.59
C GLU A 46 -5.91 -5.88 -9.84
N ILE A 47 -5.11 -5.38 -10.79
CA ILE A 47 -5.60 -4.93 -12.09
C ILE A 47 -5.60 -6.14 -13.04
N ARG A 48 -6.79 -6.66 -13.36
CA ARG A 48 -6.94 -7.83 -14.25
C ARG A 48 -6.69 -7.54 -15.73
N LYS A 49 -6.85 -6.29 -16.16
CA LYS A 49 -6.54 -5.82 -17.52
C LYS A 49 -5.61 -4.61 -17.43
N PRO A 50 -4.30 -4.80 -17.57
CA PRO A 50 -3.40 -3.70 -17.90
C PRO A 50 -3.60 -3.42 -19.40
N GLU A 51 -4.48 -2.49 -19.73
CA GLU A 51 -4.43 -1.84 -21.06
C GLU A 51 -3.28 -0.83 -21.09
#